data_AF-A0A9W6UMZ6-F1
#
_entry.id   AF-A0A9W6UMZ6-F1
#
_cell.length_a   1.000
_cell.length_b   1.000
_cell.length_c   1.000
_cell.angle_alpha   90.00
_cell.angle_beta   90.00
_cell.angle_gamma   90.00
#
_symmetry.space_group_name_H-M   'P 1'
#
loop_
_entity.id
_entity.type
_entity.pdbx_description
1 polymer ?
#
loop_
_entity_poly.entity_id
_entity_poly.type
_entity_poly.pdbx_seq_one_letter_code
_entity_poly.pdbx_strand_id
1 'polypeptide(L)' 'MQNSTYDRYAQQPPTAWIGRHWLSTTRDGTGRYLRGLILDVRPGALLVQWPPSGEGEEEPVAERWTSWDRGTLARE' A
#
# COMPACT_ATOMS: atom_id res chain seq x y z
N MET A 1 -3.02 34.27 13.26
CA MET A 1 -3.11 32.82 13.56
C MET A 1 -2.95 32.07 12.25
N GLN A 2 -1.86 31.32 12.08
CA GLN A 2 -1.64 30.52 10.87
C GLN A 2 -2.50 29.26 10.98
N ASN A 3 -3.60 29.19 10.21
CA ASN A 3 -4.36 27.97 9.99
C ASN A 3 -3.56 27.10 9.02
N SER A 4 -2.60 26.34 9.55
CA SER A 4 -1.95 25.28 8.78
C SER A 4 -2.97 24.15 8.64
N THR A 5 -3.73 24.14 7.53
CA THR A 5 -4.56 23.00 7.15
C THR A 5 -3.66 21.78 7.07
N TYR A 6 -3.76 20.88 8.05
CA TYR A 6 -2.96 19.66 8.11
C TYR A 6 -3.43 18.72 7.01
N ASP A 7 -2.76 18.77 5.86
CA ASP A 7 -3.03 17.87 4.76
C ASP A 7 -2.24 16.57 4.97
N ARG A 8 -2.92 15.55 5.49
CA ARG A 8 -2.37 14.19 5.68
C ARG A 8 -2.03 13.48 4.37
N TYR A 9 -2.53 13.97 3.23
CA TYR A 9 -2.20 13.45 1.90
C TYR A 9 -0.97 14.16 1.31
N ALA A 10 -0.53 15.27 1.89
CA ALA A 10 0.75 15.92 1.56
C ALA A 10 1.95 15.31 2.31
N GLN A 11 1.71 14.47 3.32
CA GLN A 11 2.78 13.78 4.03
C GLN A 11 3.25 12.57 3.24
N GLN A 12 4.57 12.49 3.05
CA GLN A 12 5.23 11.33 2.48
C GLN A 12 5.43 10.29 3.57
N PRO A 13 4.95 9.05 3.38
CA PRO A 13 5.27 7.94 4.29
C PRO A 13 6.78 7.76 4.40
N PRO A 14 7.30 7.26 5.54
CA PRO A 14 8.73 7.03 5.69
C PRO A 14 9.28 6.12 4.57
N THR A 15 10.37 6.53 3.93
CA THR A 15 11.06 5.74 2.89
C THR A 15 11.56 4.38 3.41
N ALA A 16 11.78 4.26 4.72
CA ALA A 16 12.08 3.00 5.40
C ALA A 16 10.96 1.93 5.29
N TRP A 17 9.79 2.28 4.74
CA TRP A 17 8.74 1.32 4.44
C TRP A 17 8.97 0.55 3.13
N ILE A 18 9.83 1.06 2.23
CA ILE A 18 10.20 0.35 0.99
C ILE A 18 10.85 -0.99 1.36
N GLY A 19 10.44 -2.05 0.66
CA GLY A 19 10.84 -3.43 0.95
C GLY A 19 10.03 -4.12 2.06
N ARG A 20 9.14 -3.39 2.75
CA ARG A 20 8.25 -3.96 3.77
C ARG A 20 6.90 -4.32 3.16
N HIS A 21 6.14 -5.13 3.89
CA HIS A 21 4.83 -5.55 3.44
C HIS A 21 3.72 -4.57 3.85
N TRP A 22 2.80 -4.31 2.93
CA TRP A 22 1.58 -3.54 3.14
C TRP A 22 0.37 -4.46 3.18
N LEU A 23 -0.45 -4.35 4.22
CA LEU A 23 -1.72 -5.05 4.36
C LEU A 23 -2.85 -4.11 3.95
N SER A 24 -3.51 -4.42 2.83
CA SER A 24 -4.69 -3.67 2.37
C SER A 24 -5.85 -3.87 3.33
N THR A 25 -6.69 -2.85 3.50
CA THR A 25 -8.02 -3.03 4.11
C THR A 25 -9.00 -3.74 3.17
N THR A 26 -8.69 -3.79 1.87
CA THR A 26 -9.48 -4.54 0.88
C THR A 26 -9.16 -6.02 0.98
N ARG A 27 -10.22 -6.84 0.96
CA ARG A 27 -10.13 -8.30 0.96
C ARG A 27 -10.15 -8.82 -0.47
N ASP A 28 -9.45 -9.93 -0.70
CA ASP A 28 -9.57 -10.69 -1.93
C ASP A 28 -10.91 -11.45 -2.01
N GLY A 29 -11.16 -12.14 -3.13
CA GLY A 29 -12.35 -12.97 -3.32
C GLY A 29 -12.48 -14.13 -2.34
N THR A 30 -11.43 -14.46 -1.58
CA THR A 30 -11.42 -15.49 -0.53
C THR A 30 -11.67 -14.92 0.87
N GLY A 31 -11.83 -13.59 0.99
CA GLY A 31 -12.04 -12.90 2.26
C GLY A 31 -10.76 -12.63 3.05
N ARG A 32 -9.57 -12.87 2.49
CA ARG A 32 -8.28 -12.57 3.12
C ARG A 32 -7.83 -11.15 2.78
N TYR A 33 -7.14 -10.50 3.71
CA TYR A 33 -6.52 -9.21 3.42
C TYR A 33 -5.38 -9.38 2.43
N LEU A 34 -5.34 -8.52 1.41
CA LEU A 34 -4.23 -8.51 0.46
C LEU A 34 -2.95 -8.04 1.16
N ARG A 35 -1.87 -8.78 0.96
CA ARG A 35 -0.53 -8.43 1.46
C ARG A 35 0.37 -8.21 0.26
N GLY A 36 0.80 -6.98 0.04
CA GLY A 36 1.71 -6.60 -1.04
C GLY A 36 3.06 -6.10 -0.53
N LEU A 37 4.05 -6.00 -1.42
CA LEU A 37 5.37 -5.45 -1.13
C LEU A 37 5.42 -3.97 -1.52
N ILE A 38 5.89 -3.10 -0.62
CA ILE A 38 6.06 -1.68 -0.93
C ILE A 38 7.33 -1.51 -1.77
N LEU A 39 7.20 -0.97 -2.97
CA LEU A 39 8.31 -0.71 -3.89
C LEU A 39 8.77 0.75 -3.84
N ASP A 40 7.85 1.69 -3.61
CA ASP A 40 8.16 3.11 -3.60
C ASP A 40 7.14 3.90 -2.75
N VAL A 41 7.49 5.13 -2.36
CA VAL A 41 6.64 6.00 -1.54
C VAL A 41 6.61 7.43 -2.09
N ARG A 42 5.43 8.05 -2.07
CA ARG A 42 5.25 9.46 -2.44
C ARG A 42 4.27 10.13 -1.47
N PRO A 43 4.15 11.46 -1.46
CA PRO A 43 3.12 12.15 -0.68
C PRO A 43 1.74 11.51 -0.88
N GLY A 44 1.16 11.00 0.22
CA GLY A 44 -0.18 10.42 0.24
C GLY A 44 -0.34 9.01 -0.34
N ALA A 45 0.72 8.36 -0.86
CA ALA A 45 0.58 7.04 -1.48
C ALA A 45 1.84 6.16 -1.41
N LEU A 46 1.63 4.86 -1.57
CA LEU A 46 2.63 3.81 -1.65
C LEU A 46 2.49 3.10 -2.99
N LEU A 47 3.58 2.83 -3.68
CA LEU A 47 3.58 1.89 -4.80
C LEU A 47 3.68 0.49 -4.19
N VAL A 48 2.65 -0.31 -4.37
CA VAL A 48 2.59 -1.66 -3.82
C VAL A 48 2.49 -2.66 -4.95
N GLN A 49 3.36 -3.65 -4.90
CA GLN A 49 3.32 -4.83 -5.73
C GLN A 49 2.43 -5.88 -5.04
N TRP A 50 1.29 -6.20 -5.64
CA TRP A 50 0.30 -7.12 -5.08
C TRP A 50 0.48 -8.53 -5.64
N PRO A 51 0.33 -9.58 -4.81
CA PRO A 51 0.40 -10.95 -5.30
C PRO A 51 -0.67 -11.22 -6.36
N PRO A 52 -0.41 -12.15 -7.30
CA PRO A 52 -1.39 -12.55 -8.30
C PRO A 52 -2.68 -12.99 -7.61
N SER A 53 -3.81 -12.50 -8.12
CA SER A 53 -5.12 -12.71 -7.50
C SER A 53 -5.76 -13.99 -8.01
N GLY A 54 -5.24 -15.16 -7.65
CA GLY A 54 -5.89 -16.45 -7.90
C GLY A 54 -4.99 -17.56 -8.46
N GLU A 55 -5.37 -18.81 -8.18
CA GLU A 55 -4.68 -20.00 -8.65
C GLU A 55 -4.76 -20.10 -10.18
N GLY A 56 -3.60 -20.02 -10.84
CA GLY A 56 -3.45 -20.35 -12.26
C GLY A 56 -3.15 -19.17 -13.18
N GLU A 57 -3.01 -17.96 -12.66
CA GLU A 57 -2.68 -16.81 -13.50
C GLU A 57 -1.19 -16.46 -13.38
N GLU A 58 -0.41 -16.83 -14.41
CA GLU A 58 0.94 -16.32 -14.73
C GLU A 58 0.93 -14.82 -15.09
N GLU A 59 -0.07 -14.08 -14.60
CA GLU A 59 -0.26 -12.66 -14.86
C GLU A 59 0.73 -11.82 -14.04
N PRO A 60 1.19 -10.67 -14.58
CA PRO A 60 2.19 -9.85 -13.93
C PRO A 60 1.70 -9.36 -12.57
N VAL A 61 2.60 -9.43 -11.60
CA VAL A 61 2.40 -8.92 -10.24
C VAL A 61 1.88 -7.48 -10.33
N ALA A 62 0.63 -7.25 -9.89
CA ALA A 62 -0.03 -5.98 -10.16
C ALA A 62 0.59 -4.87 -9.30
N GLU A 63 1.41 -4.02 -9.92
CA GLU A 63 1.96 -2.82 -9.30
C GLU A 63 0.90 -1.71 -9.31
N ARG A 64 0.53 -1.23 -8.13
CA ARG A 64 -0.49 -0.21 -8.01
C ARG A 64 -0.15 0.79 -6.92
N TRP A 65 -0.21 2.07 -7.28
CA TRP A 65 -0.23 3.16 -6.30
C TRP A 65 -1.51 3.06 -5.47
N THR A 66 -1.34 2.88 -4.17
CA THR A 66 -2.43 2.84 -3.19
C THR A 66 -2.26 3.95 -2.16
N SER A 67 -3.36 4.52 -1.69
CA SER A 67 -3.30 5.50 -0.62
C SER A 67 -2.83 4.84 0.67
N TRP A 68 -1.91 5.47 1.39
CA TRP A 68 -1.34 4.93 2.62
C TRP A 68 -2.37 4.87 3.78
N ASP A 69 -3.54 5.50 3.65
CA ASP A 69 -4.65 5.37 4.60
C ASP A 69 -5.49 4.09 4.38
N ARG A 70 -5.32 3.40 3.26
CA ARG A 70 -6.11 2.21 2.88
C ARG A 70 -5.48 0.89 3.31
N GLY A 71 -4.69 0.92 4.36
CA GLY A 71 -3.99 -0.27 4.83
C GLY A 71 -3.18 0.00 6.07
N THR A 72 -2.37 -0.98 6.42
CA THR A 72 -1.40 -0.87 7.50
C THR A 72 -0.10 -1.54 7.11
N LEU A 73 1.00 -1.03 7.65
CA LEU A 73 2.29 -1.65 7.50
C LEU A 73 2.29 -2.96 8.30
N ALA A 74 2.63 -4.07 7.66
CA ALA A 74 2.70 -5.35 8.35
C ALA A 74 3.77 -5.30 9.44
N ARG A 75 3.45 -5.83 10.63
CA ARG A 75 4.46 -6.12 11.65
C ARG A 75 5.24 -7.34 11.17
N GLU A 76 6.56 -7.20 11.06
CA GLU A 76 7.51 -8.30 10.85
C GLU A 76 7.70 -9.08 12.14
#